data_AF-A0A9W6VNQ4-F1
#
_entry.id   AF-A0A9W6VNQ4-F1
#
_cell.length_a   1.000
_cell.length_b   1.000
_cell.length_c   1.000
_cell.angle_alpha   90.00
_cell.angle_beta   90.00
_cell.angle_gamma   90.00
#
_symmetry.space_group_name_H-M   'P 1'
#
loop_
_entity.id
_entity.type
_entity.pdbx_description
1 polymer ?
#
loop_
_entity_poly.entity_id
_entity_poly.type
_entity_poly.pdbx_seq_one_letter_code
_entity_poly.pdbx_strand_id
1 'polypeptide(L)'
;MELARRLKTAETGGWAETALRELVAGLGWEWRDRVEPLHREHYGPVLSTGLVTGDAYLRSVRRHMVEDHVAGEEYFGLYVPIDLPQDTPIAKADAFRRAADVLTAAFGSSPIMGAYGRPGPFHDAPASWGSPFRRWRGDPNSLELRAGEQGPELLLSPSAPVENWYRRQQHDSFALGGFFGTGNDPANDGLDLPGLWRTDDWDVFATSVAAMLTTFPAEVRALGIGKDIAHLGVWPGAIHIDIESDPVLRLRMHDFNEPALPKAELADLGWIAESATSAGPLFHSETYEAGEVDGRRLAQLLVDTAKLGGCKSPHNLFLTDHSQNVGDYWVEYYALTLRTAP
;
A
#
# COMPACT_ATOMS: atom_id res chain seq x y z
N MET A 1 0.19 -20.51 10.42
CA MET A 1 1.49 -20.30 11.11
C MET A 1 2.54 -21.32 10.66
N GLU A 2 2.31 -22.64 10.80
CA GLU A 2 3.30 -23.65 10.38
C GLU A 2 3.75 -23.48 8.92
N LEU A 3 2.79 -23.28 8.01
CA LEU A 3 3.09 -22.98 6.61
C LEU A 3 4.05 -21.79 6.44
N ALA A 4 3.82 -20.68 7.15
CA ALA A 4 4.65 -19.49 7.06
C ALA A 4 6.10 -19.76 7.51
N ARG A 5 6.30 -20.59 8.53
CA ARG A 5 7.64 -21.01 8.98
C ARG A 5 8.34 -21.82 7.90
N ARG A 6 7.63 -22.80 7.32
CA ARG A 6 8.17 -23.62 6.23
C ARG A 6 8.54 -22.78 5.01
N LEU A 7 7.71 -21.81 4.64
CA LEU A 7 8.01 -20.88 3.53
C LEU A 7 9.21 -19.98 3.85
N LYS A 8 9.30 -19.44 5.07
CA LYS A 8 10.40 -18.54 5.47
C LYS A 8 11.77 -19.24 5.40
N THR A 9 11.83 -20.55 5.64
CA THR A 9 13.06 -21.35 5.58
C THR A 9 13.19 -22.16 4.28
N ALA A 10 12.35 -21.91 3.29
CA ALA A 10 12.35 -22.68 2.05
C ALA A 10 13.59 -22.39 1.20
N GLU A 11 14.21 -23.45 0.70
CA GLU A 11 15.23 -23.37 -0.34
C GLU A 11 14.53 -23.25 -1.70
N THR A 12 14.60 -22.07 -2.32
CA THR A 12 13.94 -21.80 -3.61
C THR A 12 14.80 -22.12 -4.82
N GLY A 13 16.07 -22.52 -4.60
CA GLY A 13 17.02 -22.89 -5.67
C GLY A 13 17.17 -21.83 -6.75
N GLY A 14 17.20 -20.54 -6.37
CA GLY A 14 17.28 -19.44 -7.33
C GLY A 14 16.01 -19.28 -8.18
N TRP A 15 14.86 -19.77 -7.71
CA TRP A 15 13.57 -19.66 -8.39
C TRP A 15 13.50 -20.36 -9.75
N ALA A 16 14.33 -21.39 -9.93
CA ALA A 16 14.25 -22.31 -11.06
C ALA A 16 13.06 -23.28 -10.90
N GLU A 17 12.45 -23.69 -12.00
CA GLU A 17 11.27 -24.56 -11.98
C GLU A 17 11.54 -25.88 -11.25
N THR A 18 12.67 -26.52 -11.52
CA THR A 18 13.04 -27.81 -10.91
C THR A 18 13.07 -27.73 -9.39
N ALA A 19 13.72 -26.70 -8.83
CA ALA A 19 13.81 -26.51 -7.39
C ALA A 19 12.45 -26.17 -6.77
N LEU A 20 11.62 -25.37 -7.46
CA LEU A 20 10.28 -25.06 -6.97
C LEU A 20 9.35 -26.28 -7.01
N ARG A 21 9.49 -27.18 -7.99
CA ARG A 21 8.77 -28.46 -8.00
C ARG A 21 9.15 -29.33 -6.80
N GLU A 22 10.43 -29.38 -6.45
CA GLU A 22 10.91 -30.09 -5.25
C GLU A 22 10.37 -29.45 -3.97
N LEU A 23 10.38 -28.12 -3.86
CA LEU A 23 9.77 -27.39 -2.75
C LEU A 23 8.27 -27.71 -2.61
N VAL A 24 7.51 -27.64 -3.71
CA VAL A 24 6.08 -27.94 -3.75
C VAL A 24 5.80 -29.39 -3.33
N ALA A 25 6.58 -30.35 -3.84
CA ALA A 25 6.47 -31.75 -3.43
C ALA A 25 6.80 -31.93 -1.93
N GLY A 26 7.82 -31.25 -1.42
CA GLY A 26 8.18 -31.23 -0.01
C GLY A 26 7.09 -30.62 0.88
N LEU A 27 6.31 -29.66 0.36
CA LEU A 27 5.12 -29.10 1.01
C LEU A 27 3.92 -30.08 1.02
N GLY A 28 3.99 -31.16 0.25
CA GLY A 28 2.90 -32.12 0.08
C GLY A 28 1.84 -31.65 -0.92
N TRP A 29 2.20 -30.71 -1.80
CA TRP A 29 1.31 -30.11 -2.78
C TRP A 29 1.51 -30.72 -4.16
N GLU A 30 0.48 -30.65 -4.99
CA GLU A 30 0.53 -31.14 -6.36
C GLU A 30 0.71 -29.98 -7.34
N TRP A 31 1.72 -30.06 -8.20
CA TRP A 31 1.97 -29.09 -9.24
C TRP A 31 1.08 -29.32 -10.46
N ARG A 32 0.37 -28.27 -10.91
CA ARG A 32 -0.45 -28.28 -12.13
C ARG A 32 0.02 -27.20 -13.10
N ASP A 33 0.55 -27.64 -14.24
CA ASP A 33 1.14 -26.76 -15.26
C ASP A 33 0.14 -25.78 -15.89
N ARG A 34 -1.18 -26.07 -15.77
CA ARG A 34 -2.27 -25.17 -16.16
C ARG A 34 -3.62 -25.68 -15.65
N VAL A 35 -4.48 -24.75 -15.24
CA VAL A 35 -5.92 -25.02 -15.09
C VAL A 35 -6.63 -24.23 -16.19
N GLU A 36 -7.41 -24.93 -17.03
CA GLU A 36 -8.39 -24.30 -17.91
C GLU A 36 -9.76 -24.24 -17.19
N PRO A 37 -10.50 -23.13 -17.28
CA PRO A 37 -10.16 -21.89 -17.97
C PRO A 37 -9.14 -21.05 -17.18
N LEU A 38 -8.38 -20.22 -17.90
CA LEU A 38 -7.51 -19.20 -17.32
C LEU A 38 -8.34 -18.33 -16.36
N HIS A 39 -8.12 -18.48 -15.05
CA HIS A 39 -8.50 -17.41 -14.13
C HIS A 39 -7.79 -16.15 -14.63
N ARG A 40 -8.56 -15.07 -14.86
CA ARG A 40 -8.14 -13.83 -15.52
C ARG A 40 -6.88 -13.18 -14.93
N GLU A 41 -6.41 -13.67 -13.80
CA GLU A 41 -5.39 -13.05 -12.98
C GLU A 41 -4.16 -13.93 -12.77
N HIS A 42 -4.10 -15.21 -13.20
CA HIS A 42 -2.94 -16.09 -12.91
C HIS A 42 -2.27 -16.62 -14.18
N TYR A 43 -0.99 -16.27 -14.37
CA TYR A 43 -0.21 -16.60 -15.57
C TYR A 43 0.87 -17.66 -15.33
N GLY A 44 0.77 -18.45 -14.27
CA GLY A 44 1.71 -19.54 -13.96
C GLY A 44 1.03 -20.81 -13.42
N PRO A 45 1.85 -21.79 -13.01
CA PRO A 45 1.37 -23.04 -12.42
C PRO A 45 0.49 -22.82 -11.19
N VAL A 46 -0.53 -23.65 -11.06
CA VAL A 46 -1.38 -23.73 -9.87
C VAL A 46 -0.93 -24.93 -9.04
N LEU A 47 -0.95 -24.78 -7.72
CA LEU A 47 -0.45 -25.75 -6.77
C LEU A 47 -1.62 -26.19 -5.90
N SER A 48 -2.05 -27.44 -6.07
CA SER A 48 -3.14 -28.00 -5.28
C SER A 48 -2.65 -28.27 -3.87
N THR A 49 -3.10 -27.44 -2.93
CA THR A 49 -2.58 -27.42 -1.56
C THR A 49 -3.37 -28.31 -0.60
N GLY A 50 -4.63 -28.60 -0.93
CA GLY A 50 -5.60 -29.21 -0.01
C GLY A 50 -6.04 -28.29 1.13
N LEU A 51 -5.66 -27.01 1.10
CA LEU A 51 -6.09 -26.03 2.09
C LEU A 51 -7.53 -25.60 1.83
N VAL A 52 -8.27 -25.33 2.91
CA VAL A 52 -9.64 -24.78 2.83
C VAL A 52 -9.67 -23.38 2.21
N THR A 53 -8.53 -22.69 2.21
CA THR A 53 -8.35 -21.35 1.64
C THR A 53 -8.08 -21.38 0.14
N GLY A 54 -7.92 -22.57 -0.46
CA GLY A 54 -7.75 -22.76 -1.89
C GLY A 54 -6.31 -23.10 -2.32
N ASP A 55 -6.12 -23.11 -3.63
CA ASP A 55 -4.85 -23.46 -4.26
C ASP A 55 -3.85 -22.30 -4.20
N ALA A 56 -2.57 -22.64 -4.09
CA ALA A 56 -1.47 -21.71 -4.22
C ALA A 56 -1.13 -21.53 -5.70
N TYR A 57 -0.39 -20.49 -6.06
CA TYR A 57 0.02 -20.28 -7.44
C TYR A 57 1.41 -19.67 -7.55
N LEU A 58 2.05 -19.98 -8.66
CA LEU A 58 3.32 -19.40 -9.06
C LEU A 58 3.12 -18.34 -10.13
N ARG A 59 4.05 -17.41 -10.14
CA ARG A 59 4.04 -16.24 -10.98
C ARG A 59 5.26 -16.25 -11.89
N SER A 60 5.07 -16.43 -13.19
CA SER A 60 6.17 -16.61 -14.15
C SER A 60 6.81 -15.28 -14.58
N VAL A 61 8.13 -15.26 -14.70
CA VAL A 61 8.91 -14.11 -15.20
C VAL A 61 8.60 -13.79 -16.67
N ARG A 62 8.67 -14.79 -17.56
CA ARG A 62 8.57 -14.60 -19.02
C ARG A 62 7.31 -13.88 -19.49
N ARG A 63 6.20 -14.04 -18.76
CA ARG A 63 4.90 -13.48 -19.17
C ARG A 63 4.66 -12.05 -18.72
N HIS A 64 5.41 -11.56 -17.75
CA HIS A 64 5.28 -10.19 -17.25
C HIS A 64 6.35 -9.24 -17.81
N MET A 65 7.07 -9.67 -18.86
CA MET A 65 8.15 -8.89 -19.51
C MET A 65 9.19 -8.36 -18.52
N VAL A 66 9.47 -9.14 -17.47
CA VAL A 66 10.46 -8.81 -16.42
C VAL A 66 11.83 -9.41 -16.68
N GLU A 67 12.07 -9.91 -17.88
CA GLU A 67 13.33 -10.59 -18.22
C GLU A 67 14.54 -9.66 -18.00
N ASP A 68 14.35 -8.34 -18.17
CA ASP A 68 15.37 -7.31 -17.88
C ASP A 68 15.59 -7.02 -16.39
N HIS A 69 14.82 -7.68 -15.50
CA HIS A 69 14.74 -7.40 -14.07
C HIS A 69 15.09 -8.60 -13.18
N VAL A 70 15.37 -9.75 -13.79
CA VAL A 70 15.75 -10.99 -13.11
C VAL A 70 17.14 -11.44 -13.58
N ALA A 71 17.87 -12.16 -12.73
CA ALA A 71 19.22 -12.65 -13.00
C ALA A 71 19.25 -14.15 -13.38
N GLY A 72 18.09 -14.74 -13.65
CA GLY A 72 17.94 -16.14 -14.05
C GLY A 72 16.69 -16.84 -13.49
N GLU A 73 15.92 -16.16 -12.64
CA GLU A 73 14.67 -16.65 -12.06
C GLU A 73 13.63 -16.98 -13.14
N GLU A 74 12.95 -18.12 -13.01
CA GLU A 74 11.81 -18.48 -13.89
C GLU A 74 10.48 -18.01 -13.31
N TYR A 75 10.43 -17.79 -12.00
CA TYR A 75 9.28 -17.36 -11.23
C TYR A 75 9.62 -16.21 -10.28
N PHE A 76 8.72 -15.24 -10.11
CA PHE A 76 8.92 -14.08 -9.23
C PHE A 76 8.23 -14.20 -7.87
N GLY A 77 7.47 -15.26 -7.64
CA GLY A 77 6.87 -15.51 -6.33
C GLY A 77 5.94 -16.72 -6.27
N LEU A 78 5.82 -17.24 -5.05
CA LEU A 78 4.89 -18.28 -4.64
C LEU A 78 3.83 -17.64 -3.73
N TYR A 79 2.58 -17.71 -4.17
CA TYR A 79 1.43 -17.06 -3.56
C TYR A 79 0.53 -18.11 -2.92
N VAL A 80 0.14 -17.89 -1.67
CA VAL A 80 -0.67 -18.84 -0.92
C VAL A 80 -1.80 -18.11 -0.19
N PRO A 81 -3.07 -18.29 -0.60
CA PRO A 81 -4.22 -17.80 0.16
C PRO A 81 -4.24 -18.35 1.58
N ILE A 82 -4.40 -17.49 2.58
CA ILE A 82 -4.39 -17.89 4.00
C ILE A 82 -5.69 -17.60 4.76
N ASP A 83 -6.61 -16.85 4.16
CA ASP A 83 -7.98 -16.66 4.67
C ASP A 83 -8.93 -16.35 3.50
N LEU A 84 -10.21 -16.69 3.65
CA LEU A 84 -11.29 -16.40 2.69
C LEU A 84 -12.43 -15.69 3.43
N PRO A 85 -12.23 -14.41 3.83
CA PRO A 85 -13.23 -13.64 4.54
C PRO A 85 -14.43 -13.31 3.63
N GLN A 86 -15.46 -12.71 4.21
CA GLN A 86 -16.56 -12.13 3.44
C GLN A 86 -16.02 -11.13 2.42
N ASP A 87 -16.71 -11.02 1.27
CA ASP A 87 -16.30 -10.15 0.16
C ASP A 87 -16.63 -8.68 0.43
N THR A 88 -16.03 -8.13 1.48
CA THR A 88 -16.10 -6.71 1.85
C THR A 88 -14.70 -6.21 2.21
N PRO A 89 -14.35 -4.94 1.90
CA PRO A 89 -13.05 -4.37 2.26
C PRO A 89 -12.75 -4.47 3.76
N ILE A 90 -13.75 -4.25 4.63
CA ILE A 90 -13.60 -4.35 6.09
C ILE A 90 -13.22 -5.78 6.52
N ALA A 91 -13.96 -6.78 6.05
CA ALA A 91 -13.69 -8.17 6.44
C ALA A 91 -12.32 -8.66 5.94
N LYS A 92 -11.90 -8.24 4.74
CA LYS A 92 -10.56 -8.51 4.19
C LYS A 92 -9.46 -7.82 4.98
N ALA A 93 -9.63 -6.55 5.32
CA ALA A 93 -8.69 -5.82 6.17
C ALA A 93 -8.56 -6.46 7.56
N ASP A 94 -9.67 -6.88 8.17
CA ASP A 94 -9.66 -7.57 9.47
C ASP A 94 -8.97 -8.94 9.40
N ALA A 95 -9.20 -9.71 8.33
CA ALA A 95 -8.50 -10.96 8.09
C ALA A 95 -6.99 -10.75 7.92
N PHE A 96 -6.61 -9.74 7.16
CA PHE A 96 -5.21 -9.34 7.00
C PHE A 96 -4.58 -8.98 8.35
N ARG A 97 -5.24 -8.13 9.15
CA ARG A 97 -4.73 -7.72 10.46
C ARG A 97 -4.52 -8.90 11.39
N ARG A 98 -5.50 -9.83 11.47
CA ARG A 98 -5.35 -11.05 12.27
C ARG A 98 -4.17 -11.90 11.80
N ALA A 99 -3.98 -12.04 10.49
CA ALA A 99 -2.84 -12.77 9.93
C ALA A 99 -1.51 -12.06 10.27
N ALA A 100 -1.48 -10.73 10.17
CA ALA A 100 -0.32 -9.91 10.54
C ALA A 100 0.04 -10.12 12.02
N ASP A 101 -0.93 -10.05 12.93
CA ASP A 101 -0.71 -10.25 14.36
C ASP A 101 -0.10 -11.64 14.66
N VAL A 102 -0.60 -12.69 14.00
CA VAL A 102 -0.08 -14.06 14.14
C VAL A 102 1.35 -14.18 13.62
N LEU A 103 1.67 -13.56 12.48
CA LEU A 103 3.01 -13.59 11.90
C LEU A 103 3.99 -12.74 12.71
N THR A 104 3.57 -11.57 13.20
CA THR A 104 4.36 -10.72 14.08
C THR A 104 4.67 -11.41 15.40
N ALA A 105 3.70 -12.12 15.99
CA ALA A 105 3.96 -12.93 17.19
C ALA A 105 4.98 -14.07 16.93
N ALA A 106 5.05 -14.60 15.70
CA ALA A 106 5.94 -15.69 15.35
C ALA A 106 7.34 -15.23 14.90
N PHE A 107 7.45 -14.06 14.27
CA PHE A 107 8.66 -13.62 13.57
C PHE A 107 9.19 -12.26 14.04
N GLY A 108 8.51 -11.59 14.97
CA GLY A 108 8.76 -10.19 15.31
C GLY A 108 8.09 -9.23 14.32
N SER A 109 8.19 -7.94 14.61
CA SER A 109 7.71 -6.87 13.71
C SER A 109 8.33 -7.03 12.32
N SER A 110 7.54 -6.77 11.28
CA SER A 110 8.06 -6.79 9.90
C SER A 110 8.99 -5.60 9.70
N PRO A 111 10.23 -5.77 9.19
CA PRO A 111 11.13 -4.67 8.86
C PRO A 111 10.54 -3.65 7.89
N ILE A 112 9.57 -4.08 7.07
CA ILE A 112 8.93 -3.27 6.04
C ILE A 112 7.41 -3.45 6.12
N MET A 113 6.66 -2.38 5.89
CA MET A 113 5.20 -2.39 5.74
C MET A 113 4.76 -1.33 4.73
N GLY A 114 3.52 -1.38 4.26
CA GLY A 114 2.98 -0.30 3.44
C GLY A 114 1.78 -0.72 2.62
N ALA A 115 1.50 0.07 1.60
CA ALA A 115 0.57 -0.25 0.53
C ALA A 115 1.20 0.11 -0.81
N TYR A 116 1.13 -0.77 -1.80
CA TYR A 116 1.71 -0.50 -3.12
C TYR A 116 0.95 0.59 -3.92
N GLY A 117 -0.35 0.73 -3.64
CA GLY A 117 -1.29 1.59 -4.35
C GLY A 117 -1.45 1.22 -5.83
N ARG A 118 -1.92 2.16 -6.65
CA ARG A 118 -2.05 2.02 -8.12
C ARG A 118 -1.10 2.98 -8.85
N PRO A 119 -0.33 2.51 -9.85
CA PRO A 119 -0.45 1.24 -10.57
C PRO A 119 0.06 -0.01 -9.84
N GLY A 120 0.65 0.10 -8.65
CA GLY A 120 1.11 -1.05 -7.87
C GLY A 120 2.32 -1.73 -8.52
N PRO A 121 2.77 -2.90 -8.03
CA PRO A 121 3.81 -3.64 -8.73
C PRO A 121 3.34 -4.00 -10.15
N PHE A 122 4.15 -3.74 -11.18
CA PHE A 122 3.74 -3.97 -12.58
C PHE A 122 3.34 -5.44 -12.88
N HIS A 123 3.70 -6.37 -11.99
CA HIS A 123 3.41 -7.79 -12.12
C HIS A 123 2.06 -8.22 -11.50
N ASP A 124 1.45 -7.37 -10.67
CA ASP A 124 0.14 -7.62 -10.09
C ASP A 124 -0.68 -6.33 -10.00
N ALA A 125 -1.90 -6.37 -10.54
CA ALA A 125 -2.87 -5.34 -10.22
C ALA A 125 -3.20 -5.41 -8.72
N PRO A 126 -3.23 -4.27 -8.01
CA PRO A 126 -3.64 -4.25 -6.62
C PRO A 126 -5.12 -4.62 -6.50
N ALA A 127 -5.46 -5.33 -5.42
CA ALA A 127 -6.82 -5.80 -5.16
C ALA A 127 -7.79 -4.62 -5.07
N SER A 128 -9.06 -4.89 -5.37
CA SER A 128 -10.13 -3.87 -5.34
C SER A 128 -10.26 -3.14 -4.00
N TRP A 129 -9.90 -3.81 -2.90
CA TRP A 129 -9.97 -3.27 -1.54
C TRP A 129 -8.68 -2.58 -1.07
N GLY A 130 -7.61 -2.63 -1.88
CA GLY A 130 -6.31 -2.05 -1.53
C GLY A 130 -5.16 -3.02 -1.75
N SER A 131 -4.00 -2.62 -1.26
CA SER A 131 -2.74 -3.32 -1.46
C SER A 131 -1.84 -3.36 -0.21
N PRO A 132 -2.39 -3.49 1.02
CA PRO A 132 -1.55 -3.52 2.20
C PRO A 132 -0.59 -4.71 2.15
N PHE A 133 0.62 -4.49 2.67
CA PHE A 133 1.61 -5.54 2.81
C PHE A 133 2.46 -5.35 4.07
N ARG A 134 2.98 -6.47 4.58
CA ARG A 134 4.00 -6.55 5.63
C ARG A 134 5.05 -7.55 5.19
N ARG A 135 6.32 -7.14 5.18
CA ARG A 135 7.41 -7.97 4.65
C ARG A 135 8.46 -8.23 5.72
N TRP A 136 8.73 -9.51 5.95
CA TRP A 136 9.90 -10.01 6.66
C TRP A 136 11.01 -10.22 5.64
N ARG A 137 11.79 -9.16 5.42
CA ARG A 137 12.94 -9.17 4.52
C ARG A 137 13.96 -10.22 4.97
N GLY A 138 14.46 -10.98 4.01
CA GLY A 138 15.51 -11.98 4.21
C GLY A 138 16.45 -12.01 3.00
N ASP A 139 17.50 -12.81 3.09
CA ASP A 139 18.46 -13.04 2.03
C ASP A 139 18.62 -14.56 1.85
N PRO A 140 18.27 -15.14 0.67
CA PRO A 140 17.91 -14.48 -0.58
C PRO A 140 16.41 -14.18 -0.77
N ASN A 141 15.55 -14.68 0.12
CA ASN A 141 14.09 -14.63 -0.05
C ASN A 141 13.42 -13.80 1.05
N SER A 142 12.35 -13.10 0.65
CA SER A 142 11.47 -12.39 1.55
C SER A 142 10.14 -13.13 1.71
N LEU A 143 9.62 -13.15 2.93
CA LEU A 143 8.23 -13.54 3.19
C LEU A 143 7.40 -12.29 3.37
N GLU A 144 6.32 -12.17 2.63
CA GLU A 144 5.38 -11.06 2.67
C GLU A 144 3.97 -11.56 2.97
N LEU A 145 3.27 -10.89 3.87
CA LEU A 145 1.82 -10.93 3.95
C LEU A 145 1.31 -9.80 3.07
N ARG A 146 0.49 -10.11 2.06
CA ARG A 146 -0.06 -9.13 1.12
C ARG A 146 -1.56 -9.28 0.95
N ALA A 147 -2.19 -8.25 0.41
CA ALA A 147 -3.54 -8.35 -0.09
C ALA A 147 -3.61 -9.11 -1.43
N GLY A 148 -4.48 -10.12 -1.48
CA GLY A 148 -5.02 -10.71 -2.69
C GLY A 148 -6.47 -10.27 -2.91
N GLU A 149 -7.03 -10.61 -4.08
CA GLU A 149 -8.38 -10.19 -4.45
C GLU A 149 -9.44 -10.77 -3.51
N GLN A 150 -9.29 -12.03 -3.07
CA GLN A 150 -10.25 -12.70 -2.20
C GLN A 150 -9.97 -12.48 -0.69
N GLY A 151 -8.76 -12.04 -0.33
CA GLY A 151 -8.34 -11.96 1.07
C GLY A 151 -6.82 -11.87 1.21
N PRO A 152 -6.28 -12.01 2.42
CA PRO A 152 -4.85 -12.02 2.65
C PRO A 152 -4.16 -13.27 2.08
N GLU A 153 -2.95 -13.07 1.56
CA GLU A 153 -2.09 -14.10 0.98
C GLU A 153 -0.69 -14.02 1.58
N LEU A 154 -0.04 -15.16 1.74
CA LEU A 154 1.40 -15.23 1.92
C LEU A 154 2.09 -15.25 0.57
N LEU A 155 3.12 -14.42 0.43
CA LEU A 155 4.00 -14.36 -0.72
C LEU A 155 5.42 -14.70 -0.26
N LEU A 156 5.99 -15.77 -0.82
CA LEU A 156 7.44 -15.97 -0.83
C LEU A 156 7.97 -15.40 -2.15
N SER A 157 8.98 -14.53 -2.11
CA SER A 157 9.56 -13.92 -3.32
C SER A 157 11.07 -13.69 -3.17
N PRO A 158 11.83 -13.59 -4.28
CA PRO A 158 13.24 -13.22 -4.21
C PRO A 158 13.37 -11.75 -3.77
N SER A 159 14.28 -11.46 -2.85
CA SER A 159 14.43 -10.10 -2.30
C SER A 159 15.02 -9.12 -3.34
N ALA A 160 16.06 -9.52 -4.06
CA ALA A 160 16.80 -8.62 -4.95
C ALA A 160 16.00 -8.12 -6.18
N PRO A 161 15.24 -8.95 -6.93
CA PRO A 161 14.43 -8.47 -8.05
C PRO A 161 13.34 -7.48 -7.63
N VAL A 162 12.71 -7.69 -6.47
CA VAL A 162 11.71 -6.76 -5.91
C VAL A 162 12.35 -5.42 -5.57
N GLU A 163 13.56 -5.41 -5.02
CA GLU A 163 14.30 -4.18 -4.69
C GLU A 163 14.85 -3.47 -5.93
N ASN A 164 15.33 -4.21 -6.92
CA ASN A 164 15.76 -3.66 -8.21
C ASN A 164 14.59 -2.95 -8.93
N TRP A 165 13.38 -3.48 -8.78
CA TRP A 165 12.18 -2.80 -9.27
C TRP A 165 11.99 -1.44 -8.58
N TYR A 166 11.96 -1.39 -7.25
CA TYR A 166 11.83 -0.11 -6.52
C TYR A 166 12.89 0.90 -6.94
N ARG A 167 14.15 0.45 -7.05
CA ARG A 167 15.27 1.29 -7.49
C ARG A 167 15.01 1.91 -8.87
N ARG A 168 14.50 1.14 -9.84
CA ARG A 168 14.26 1.68 -11.19
C ARG A 168 13.05 2.61 -11.25
N GLN A 169 12.02 2.33 -10.46
CA GLN A 169 10.85 3.22 -10.35
C GLN A 169 11.19 4.60 -9.75
N GLN A 170 12.40 4.79 -9.18
CA GLN A 170 12.91 6.12 -8.83
C GLN A 170 12.92 7.10 -10.02
N HIS A 171 12.93 6.61 -11.26
CA HIS A 171 13.05 7.42 -12.47
C HIS A 171 11.75 7.56 -13.28
N ASP A 172 10.73 6.75 -12.97
CA ASP A 172 9.44 6.77 -13.67
C ASP A 172 8.37 7.43 -12.79
N SER A 173 7.90 8.59 -13.23
CA SER A 173 6.72 9.22 -12.62
C SER A 173 5.53 8.25 -12.71
N PHE A 174 4.64 8.25 -11.70
CA PHE A 174 3.43 7.39 -11.64
C PHE A 174 3.65 5.91 -11.37
N ALA A 175 4.85 5.47 -10.99
CA ALA A 175 5.14 4.06 -10.74
C ALA A 175 4.48 3.46 -9.48
N LEU A 176 4.33 4.28 -8.44
CA LEU A 176 3.85 3.89 -7.13
C LEU A 176 2.85 4.93 -6.64
N GLY A 177 1.68 4.45 -6.22
CA GLY A 177 0.57 5.29 -5.78
C GLY A 177 0.09 4.96 -4.37
N GLY A 178 0.91 4.30 -3.57
CA GLY A 178 0.64 4.00 -2.17
C GLY A 178 1.69 4.63 -1.25
N PHE A 179 2.10 3.90 -0.23
CA PHE A 179 3.12 4.31 0.72
C PHE A 179 3.99 3.15 1.19
N PHE A 180 5.22 3.45 1.58
CA PHE A 180 6.20 2.44 2.01
C PHE A 180 6.83 2.88 3.31
N GLY A 181 6.80 1.98 4.30
CA GLY A 181 7.33 2.18 5.64
C GLY A 181 8.53 1.28 5.91
N THR A 182 9.62 1.87 6.40
CA THR A 182 10.82 1.15 6.84
C THR A 182 11.01 1.27 8.34
N GLY A 183 11.19 0.13 9.00
CA GLY A 183 11.60 0.07 10.40
C GLY A 183 13.12 0.16 10.54
N ASN A 184 13.58 0.51 11.74
CA ASN A 184 14.99 0.44 12.10
C ASN A 184 15.39 -1.02 12.40
N ASP A 185 15.65 -1.79 11.34
CA ASP A 185 16.03 -3.21 11.40
C ASP A 185 17.26 -3.47 10.51
N PRO A 186 18.31 -4.18 10.98
CA PRO A 186 19.47 -4.54 10.17
C PRO A 186 19.13 -5.32 8.89
N ALA A 187 17.99 -6.03 8.90
CA ALA A 187 17.48 -6.69 7.71
C ALA A 187 17.11 -5.69 6.60
N ASN A 188 17.10 -4.37 6.83
CA ASN A 188 16.93 -3.34 5.81
C ASN A 188 18.26 -2.78 5.29
N ASP A 189 19.41 -3.29 5.74
CA ASP A 189 20.71 -2.84 5.24
C ASP A 189 20.79 -3.04 3.71
N GLY A 190 21.18 -1.99 3.00
CA GLY A 190 21.26 -1.95 1.53
C GLY A 190 19.92 -1.90 0.80
N LEU A 191 18.80 -1.72 1.52
CA LEU A 191 17.50 -1.46 0.91
C LEU A 191 17.50 -0.08 0.25
N ASP A 192 17.26 -0.06 -1.06
CA ASP A 192 16.93 1.18 -1.77
C ASP A 192 15.42 1.38 -1.80
N LEU A 193 14.98 2.51 -1.27
CA LEU A 193 13.58 2.89 -1.36
C LEU A 193 13.25 3.39 -2.77
N PRO A 194 12.02 3.17 -3.25
CA PRO A 194 11.56 3.84 -4.44
C PRO A 194 11.68 5.35 -4.31
N GLY A 195 11.86 6.02 -5.44
CA GLY A 195 12.09 7.46 -5.45
C GLY A 195 10.78 8.20 -5.32
N LEU A 196 10.80 9.33 -4.64
CA LEU A 196 9.67 10.24 -4.66
C LEU A 196 9.56 10.89 -6.05
N TRP A 197 8.34 10.91 -6.58
CA TRP A 197 8.02 11.68 -7.77
C TRP A 197 7.15 12.89 -7.39
N ARG A 198 7.18 13.92 -8.23
CA ARG A 198 6.42 15.15 -8.01
C ARG A 198 5.71 15.54 -9.30
N THR A 199 4.58 16.21 -9.15
CA THR A 199 3.85 16.81 -10.26
C THR A 199 3.62 18.30 -10.00
N ASP A 200 3.50 19.07 -11.07
CA ASP A 200 2.96 20.43 -11.06
C ASP A 200 1.53 20.51 -11.63
N ASP A 201 0.99 19.37 -12.08
CA ASP A 201 -0.35 19.20 -12.66
C ASP A 201 -1.36 18.78 -11.58
N TRP A 202 -2.41 19.58 -11.42
CA TRP A 202 -3.51 19.33 -10.48
C TRP A 202 -4.31 18.07 -10.81
N ASP A 203 -4.49 17.72 -12.08
CA ASP A 203 -5.28 16.56 -12.48
C ASP A 203 -4.54 15.26 -12.16
N VAL A 204 -3.22 15.28 -12.37
CA VAL A 204 -2.31 14.20 -11.96
C VAL A 204 -2.32 14.02 -10.44
N PHE A 205 -2.17 15.12 -9.70
CA PHE A 205 -2.22 15.11 -8.24
C PHE A 205 -3.56 14.56 -7.73
N ALA A 206 -4.69 15.09 -8.23
CA ALA A 206 -6.02 14.65 -7.86
C ALA A 206 -6.24 13.18 -8.15
N THR A 207 -5.77 12.68 -9.30
CA THR A 207 -5.90 11.27 -9.68
C THR A 207 -5.12 10.36 -8.73
N SER A 208 -3.89 10.73 -8.38
CA SER A 208 -3.04 9.92 -7.48
C SER A 208 -3.59 9.90 -6.05
N VAL A 209 -3.99 11.07 -5.53
CA VAL A 209 -4.61 11.19 -4.21
C VAL A 209 -5.95 10.47 -4.16
N ALA A 210 -6.78 10.56 -5.21
CA ALA A 210 -8.05 9.83 -5.28
C ALA A 210 -7.85 8.32 -5.19
N ALA A 211 -6.85 7.79 -5.92
CA ALA A 211 -6.51 6.37 -5.88
C ALA A 211 -6.10 5.92 -4.48
N MET A 212 -5.26 6.70 -3.79
CA MET A 212 -4.88 6.44 -2.40
C MET A 212 -6.10 6.47 -1.48
N LEU A 213 -6.86 7.58 -1.44
CA LEU A 213 -7.97 7.77 -0.51
C LEU A 213 -9.05 6.69 -0.65
N THR A 214 -9.27 6.17 -1.86
CA THR A 214 -10.27 5.13 -2.13
C THR A 214 -10.04 3.86 -1.30
N THR A 215 -8.78 3.42 -1.17
CA THR A 215 -8.42 2.16 -0.48
C THR A 215 -7.81 2.39 0.90
N PHE A 216 -7.46 3.65 1.20
CA PHE A 216 -6.75 4.02 2.42
C PHE A 216 -7.38 3.46 3.71
N PRO A 217 -8.71 3.51 3.92
CA PRO A 217 -9.28 3.03 5.18
C PRO A 217 -9.12 1.53 5.38
N ALA A 218 -9.20 0.75 4.30
CA ALA A 218 -8.99 -0.68 4.37
C ALA A 218 -7.50 -1.01 4.60
N GLU A 219 -6.59 -0.29 3.93
CA GLU A 219 -5.14 -0.44 4.08
C GLU A 219 -4.66 -0.11 5.50
N VAL A 220 -5.12 1.02 6.05
CA VAL A 220 -4.81 1.46 7.41
C VAL A 220 -5.34 0.49 8.45
N ARG A 221 -6.59 0.06 8.29
CA ARG A 221 -7.22 -0.95 9.15
C ARG A 221 -6.47 -2.27 9.11
N ALA A 222 -6.06 -2.73 7.92
CA ALA A 222 -5.32 -3.96 7.73
C ALA A 222 -3.93 -3.91 8.40
N LEU A 223 -3.24 -2.78 8.27
CA LEU A 223 -1.92 -2.57 8.85
C LEU A 223 -1.97 -2.27 10.35
N GLY A 224 -3.11 -1.81 10.88
CA GLY A 224 -3.28 -1.46 12.28
C GLY A 224 -2.57 -0.16 12.68
N ILE A 225 -2.47 0.79 11.76
CA ILE A 225 -1.74 2.06 11.93
C ILE A 225 -2.69 3.25 12.11
N GLY A 226 -3.34 3.42 13.27
CA GLY A 226 -4.13 4.65 13.55
C GLY A 226 -3.23 5.89 13.74
N LYS A 227 -3.66 7.16 13.71
CA LYS A 227 -4.98 7.78 13.45
C LYS A 227 -4.82 9.02 12.54
N ASP A 228 -3.61 9.55 12.38
CA ASP A 228 -3.28 10.73 11.58
C ASP A 228 -2.02 10.45 10.76
N ILE A 229 -2.21 9.93 9.55
CA ILE A 229 -1.12 9.31 8.78
C ILE A 229 -0.48 10.32 7.84
N ALA A 230 -1.24 11.31 7.37
CA ALA A 230 -0.70 12.36 6.52
C ALA A 230 -1.30 13.71 6.87
N HIS A 231 -0.42 14.70 6.95
CA HIS A 231 -0.75 16.10 7.18
C HIS A 231 -0.27 16.87 5.94
N LEU A 232 -1.21 17.43 5.18
CA LEU A 232 -0.93 18.22 3.99
C LEU A 232 -0.92 19.70 4.36
N GLY A 233 0.19 20.38 4.13
CA GLY A 233 0.33 21.83 4.30
C GLY A 233 0.45 22.54 2.96
N VAL A 234 -0.20 23.70 2.83
CA VAL A 234 0.12 24.69 1.78
C VAL A 234 1.26 25.57 2.29
N TRP A 235 2.34 25.75 1.54
CA TRP A 235 3.42 26.67 1.91
C TRP A 235 3.29 28.05 1.21
N PRO A 236 3.51 29.18 1.91
CA PRO A 236 3.93 29.31 3.31
C PRO A 236 2.76 29.37 4.30
N GLY A 237 2.22 28.21 4.67
CA GLY A 237 1.94 27.83 6.05
C GLY A 237 0.60 28.26 6.63
N ALA A 238 -0.49 28.15 5.88
CA ALA A 238 -1.78 28.62 6.41
C ALA A 238 -2.95 27.64 6.32
N ILE A 239 -2.87 26.57 5.53
CA ILE A 239 -3.92 25.54 5.51
C ILE A 239 -3.25 24.19 5.75
N HIS A 240 -3.67 23.52 6.82
CA HIS A 240 -3.26 22.16 7.13
C HIS A 240 -4.46 21.23 7.00
N ILE A 241 -4.28 20.09 6.35
CA ILE A 241 -5.31 19.07 6.18
C ILE A 241 -4.79 17.73 6.68
N ASP A 242 -5.51 17.15 7.63
CA ASP A 242 -5.18 15.85 8.23
C ASP A 242 -6.05 14.78 7.59
N ILE A 243 -5.44 13.62 7.30
CA ILE A 243 -6.16 12.42 6.88
C ILE A 243 -6.35 11.52 8.11
N GLU A 244 -7.53 11.61 8.72
CA GLU A 244 -7.96 10.70 9.78
C GLU A 244 -8.51 9.41 9.16
N SER A 245 -8.04 8.24 9.57
CA SER A 245 -8.43 6.96 8.96
C SER A 245 -8.47 5.78 9.94
N ASP A 246 -9.21 5.90 11.05
CA ASP A 246 -9.60 4.78 11.93
C ASP A 246 -10.68 5.24 12.94
N PRO A 247 -11.92 4.69 12.94
CA PRO A 247 -12.44 3.60 12.10
C PRO A 247 -12.97 4.04 10.74
N VAL A 248 -13.08 5.35 10.51
CA VAL A 248 -13.61 5.96 9.28
C VAL A 248 -12.58 6.90 8.68
N LEU A 249 -12.65 7.10 7.37
CA LEU A 249 -11.93 8.16 6.68
C LEU A 249 -12.62 9.50 6.93
N ARG A 250 -11.84 10.51 7.29
CA ARG A 250 -12.28 11.90 7.33
C ARG A 250 -11.09 12.81 7.08
N LEU A 251 -11.31 13.85 6.26
CA LEU A 251 -10.36 14.95 6.14
C LEU A 251 -10.69 16.00 7.19
N ARG A 252 -9.68 16.54 7.88
CA ARG A 252 -9.84 17.64 8.85
C ARG A 252 -9.01 18.81 8.41
N MET A 253 -9.58 20.01 8.40
CA MET A 253 -8.89 21.22 7.94
C MET A 253 -8.69 22.21 9.08
N HIS A 254 -7.45 22.68 9.21
CA HIS A 254 -7.06 23.81 10.02
C HIS A 254 -6.69 24.97 9.10
N ASP A 255 -7.25 26.14 9.38
CA ASP A 255 -6.98 27.37 8.65
C ASP A 255 -6.34 28.40 9.59
N PHE A 256 -5.08 28.69 9.31
CA PHE A 256 -4.21 29.64 9.98
C PHE A 256 -3.96 30.89 9.12
N ASN A 257 -4.73 31.12 8.04
CA ASN A 257 -4.60 32.33 7.24
C ASN A 257 -5.08 33.57 8.01
N GLU A 258 -4.44 34.71 7.73
CA GLU A 258 -4.89 36.03 8.14
C GLU A 258 -5.08 36.92 6.90
N PRO A 259 -6.32 37.18 6.44
CA PRO A 259 -7.59 36.69 6.98
C PRO A 259 -7.85 35.21 6.66
N ALA A 260 -8.61 34.53 7.51
CA ALA A 260 -9.07 33.17 7.26
C ALA A 260 -9.89 33.06 5.97
N LEU A 261 -9.89 31.86 5.37
CA LEU A 261 -10.69 31.54 4.20
C LEU A 261 -12.18 31.75 4.45
N PRO A 262 -12.93 32.22 3.43
CA PRO A 262 -14.35 32.48 3.59
C PRO A 262 -15.15 31.20 3.89
N LYS A 263 -15.87 31.19 5.03
CA LYS A 263 -16.65 30.02 5.47
C LYS A 263 -17.73 29.58 4.47
N ALA A 264 -18.31 30.53 3.74
CA ALA A 264 -19.33 30.24 2.73
C ALA A 264 -18.73 29.46 1.55
N GLU A 265 -17.56 29.88 1.06
CA GLU A 265 -16.87 29.22 -0.03
C GLU A 265 -16.40 27.81 0.38
N LEU A 266 -15.91 27.66 1.61
CA LEU A 266 -15.56 26.34 2.16
C LEU A 266 -16.77 25.40 2.24
N ALA A 267 -17.93 25.90 2.67
CA ALA A 267 -19.17 25.13 2.70
C ALA A 267 -19.62 24.71 1.29
N ASP A 268 -19.48 25.58 0.30
CA ASP A 268 -19.80 25.29 -1.10
C ASP A 268 -18.89 24.20 -1.70
N LEU A 269 -17.64 24.12 -1.24
CA LEU A 269 -16.72 23.02 -1.61
C LEU A 269 -17.11 21.68 -0.96
N GLY A 270 -17.90 21.69 0.13
CA GLY A 270 -18.32 20.50 0.86
C GLY A 270 -17.66 20.30 2.22
N TRP A 271 -16.98 21.32 2.76
CA TRP A 271 -16.51 21.31 4.14
C TRP A 271 -17.65 21.54 5.13
N ILE A 272 -17.65 20.76 6.21
CA ILE A 272 -18.60 20.86 7.32
C ILE A 272 -17.91 21.56 8.49
N ALA A 273 -18.48 22.64 8.99
CA ALA A 273 -17.90 23.38 10.12
C ALA A 273 -17.96 22.55 11.42
N GLU A 274 -16.83 22.47 12.13
CA GLU A 274 -16.78 21.80 13.43
C GLU A 274 -17.25 22.78 14.53
N SER A 275 -18.09 22.31 15.45
CA SER A 275 -18.64 23.17 16.51
C SER A 275 -17.54 23.53 17.53
N ALA A 276 -17.06 24.77 17.44
CA ALA A 276 -16.24 25.53 18.39
C ALA A 276 -15.41 24.71 19.39
N THR A 277 -14.18 24.37 19.02
CA THR A 277 -13.11 24.11 20.00
C THR A 277 -12.04 25.19 19.85
N SER A 278 -11.47 25.64 20.97
CA SER A 278 -10.57 26.79 21.03
C SER A 278 -9.17 26.54 20.43
N ALA A 279 -8.92 25.37 19.84
CA ALA A 279 -7.65 24.99 19.22
C ALA A 279 -7.76 23.84 18.19
N GLY A 280 -8.96 23.41 17.80
CA GLY A 280 -9.17 22.25 16.91
C GLY A 280 -9.37 22.63 15.43
N PRO A 281 -9.53 21.64 14.54
CA PRO A 281 -9.83 21.90 13.14
C PRO A 281 -11.15 22.65 13.04
N LEU A 282 -11.20 23.57 12.08
CA LEU A 282 -12.36 24.41 11.88
C LEU A 282 -13.40 23.71 11.01
N PHE A 283 -12.96 22.72 10.22
CA PHE A 283 -13.80 22.02 9.26
C PHE A 283 -13.41 20.55 9.09
N HIS A 284 -14.37 19.74 8.66
CA HIS A 284 -14.13 18.35 8.27
C HIS A 284 -14.96 17.94 7.05
N SER A 285 -14.54 16.89 6.35
CA SER A 285 -15.35 16.26 5.30
C SER A 285 -16.46 15.37 5.90
N GLU A 286 -17.34 14.84 5.05
CA GLU A 286 -18.12 13.65 5.40
C GLU A 286 -17.20 12.49 5.86
N THR A 287 -17.76 11.56 6.63
CA THR A 287 -17.07 10.35 7.10
C THR A 287 -17.39 9.17 6.20
N TYR A 288 -16.39 8.35 5.89
CA TYR A 288 -16.55 7.20 4.99
C TYR A 288 -16.00 5.91 5.62
N GLU A 289 -16.74 4.81 5.52
CA GLU A 289 -16.20 3.50 5.86
C GLU A 289 -15.35 2.92 4.71
N ALA A 290 -14.58 1.88 5.01
CA ALA A 290 -13.81 1.17 4.00
C ALA A 290 -14.73 0.54 2.95
N GLY A 291 -14.56 0.94 1.69
CA GLY A 291 -15.41 0.52 0.56
C GLY A 291 -16.49 1.52 0.16
N GLU A 292 -16.72 2.57 0.96
CA GLU A 292 -17.72 3.61 0.67
C GLU A 292 -17.09 4.92 0.17
N VAL A 293 -15.75 5.01 0.19
CA VAL A 293 -15.01 6.24 -0.09
C VAL A 293 -15.17 6.66 -1.55
N ASP A 294 -15.67 7.88 -1.76
CA ASP A 294 -15.51 8.59 -3.04
C ASP A 294 -14.17 9.33 -3.05
N GLY A 295 -13.10 8.61 -3.41
CA GLY A 295 -11.75 9.15 -3.43
C GLY A 295 -11.60 10.32 -4.41
N ARG A 296 -12.37 10.34 -5.51
CA ARG A 296 -12.35 11.45 -6.47
C ARG A 296 -12.91 12.72 -5.86
N ARG A 297 -14.07 12.63 -5.19
CA ARG A 297 -14.67 13.78 -4.52
C ARG A 297 -13.76 14.34 -3.42
N LEU A 298 -13.16 13.48 -2.61
CA LEU A 298 -12.23 13.92 -1.55
C LEU A 298 -10.94 14.53 -2.12
N ALA A 299 -10.36 13.95 -3.17
CA ALA A 299 -9.19 14.54 -3.83
C ALA A 299 -9.51 15.91 -4.45
N GLN A 300 -10.69 16.04 -5.06
CA GLN A 300 -11.15 17.32 -5.61
C GLN A 300 -11.35 18.36 -4.51
N LEU A 301 -11.93 17.97 -3.37
CA LEU A 301 -12.04 18.83 -2.19
C LEU A 301 -10.68 19.37 -1.76
N LEU A 302 -9.64 18.52 -1.71
CA LEU A 302 -8.27 18.94 -1.38
C LEU A 302 -7.72 19.96 -2.40
N VAL A 303 -7.88 19.67 -3.70
CA VAL A 303 -7.41 20.54 -4.79
C VAL A 303 -8.10 21.90 -4.77
N ASP A 304 -9.41 21.93 -4.66
CA ASP A 304 -10.17 23.19 -4.68
C ASP A 304 -9.91 24.01 -3.42
N THR A 305 -9.71 23.36 -2.27
CA THR A 305 -9.30 24.03 -1.04
C THR A 305 -7.91 24.65 -1.17
N ALA A 306 -6.95 23.92 -1.75
CA ALA A 306 -5.62 24.46 -2.01
C ALA A 306 -5.66 25.66 -2.96
N LYS A 307 -6.44 25.56 -4.05
CA LYS A 307 -6.63 26.66 -5.02
C LYS A 307 -7.31 27.87 -4.39
N LEU A 308 -8.31 27.65 -3.54
CA LEU A 308 -8.97 28.69 -2.75
C LEU A 308 -7.98 29.40 -1.82
N GLY A 309 -7.06 28.64 -1.20
CA GLY A 309 -5.90 29.15 -0.47
C GLY A 309 -4.83 29.86 -1.31
N GLY A 310 -5.07 30.06 -2.61
CA GLY A 310 -4.13 30.72 -3.52
C GLY A 310 -2.97 29.83 -3.99
N CYS A 311 -3.01 28.53 -3.71
CA CYS A 311 -1.99 27.60 -4.18
C CYS A 311 -2.10 27.42 -5.70
N LYS A 312 -1.06 27.83 -6.43
CA LYS A 312 -1.07 27.81 -7.91
C LYS A 312 -0.75 26.44 -8.49
N SER A 313 -0.09 25.56 -7.74
CA SER A 313 0.41 24.28 -8.20
C SER A 313 0.59 23.31 -7.03
N PRO A 314 0.32 22.00 -7.19
CA PRO A 314 0.58 20.98 -6.17
C PRO A 314 2.05 20.94 -5.75
N HIS A 315 2.97 21.48 -6.55
CA HIS A 315 4.37 21.63 -6.18
C HIS A 315 4.60 22.51 -4.93
N ASN A 316 3.62 23.35 -4.56
CA ASN A 316 3.66 24.19 -3.36
C ASN A 316 2.93 23.55 -2.16
N LEU A 317 2.53 22.28 -2.29
CA LEU A 317 2.02 21.47 -1.20
C LEU A 317 3.16 20.64 -0.59
N PHE A 318 3.05 20.39 0.71
CA PHE A 318 4.08 19.74 1.50
C PHE A 318 3.45 18.80 2.52
N LEU A 319 4.23 17.80 2.92
CA LEU A 319 3.97 17.02 4.13
C LEU A 319 4.47 17.81 5.33
N THR A 320 3.64 18.01 6.35
CA THR A 320 4.09 18.66 7.58
C THR A 320 4.92 17.71 8.44
N ASP A 321 5.75 18.26 9.31
CA ASP A 321 6.59 17.49 10.23
C ASP A 321 5.75 16.47 11.01
N HIS A 322 6.31 15.27 11.19
CA HIS A 322 5.74 14.07 11.81
C HIS A 322 4.81 13.19 10.97
N SER A 323 4.35 13.61 9.78
CA SER A 323 3.50 12.73 8.94
C SER A 323 4.16 11.42 8.54
N GLN A 324 5.50 11.39 8.52
CA GLN A 324 6.29 10.23 8.10
C GLN A 324 6.56 9.23 9.22
N ASN A 325 6.23 9.53 10.48
CA ASN A 325 6.44 8.58 11.57
C ASN A 325 5.12 7.85 11.86
N VAL A 326 5.08 6.56 11.53
CA VAL A 326 3.93 5.70 11.79
C VAL A 326 4.37 4.55 12.69
N GLY A 327 4.15 4.69 13.99
CA GLY A 327 4.70 3.77 14.98
C GLY A 327 6.23 3.74 14.89
N ASP A 328 6.81 2.56 14.70
CA ASP A 328 8.26 2.36 14.57
C ASP A 328 8.78 2.50 13.12
N TYR A 329 7.93 2.93 12.19
CA TYR A 329 8.26 3.04 10.78
C TYR A 329 8.42 4.50 10.34
N TRP A 330 9.43 4.73 9.51
CA TRP A 330 9.52 5.92 8.67
C TRP A 330 8.82 5.65 7.33
N VAL A 331 7.87 6.49 6.94
CA VAL A 331 6.95 6.28 5.82
C VAL A 331 7.12 7.34 4.75
N GLU A 332 7.18 6.87 3.50
CA GLU A 332 7.10 7.68 2.30
C GLU A 332 5.74 7.49 1.60
N TYR A 333 5.02 8.58 1.36
CA TYR A 333 3.71 8.58 0.68
C TYR A 333 3.85 8.97 -0.78
N TYR A 334 4.16 8.00 -1.64
CA TYR A 334 4.33 8.23 -3.09
C TYR A 334 3.09 8.82 -3.75
N ALA A 335 1.90 8.39 -3.33
CA ALA A 335 0.64 8.86 -3.87
C ALA A 335 0.38 10.36 -3.67
N LEU A 336 0.98 10.94 -2.64
CA LEU A 336 0.80 12.35 -2.35
C LEU A 336 1.67 13.21 -3.27
N THR A 337 2.76 12.68 -3.83
CA THR A 337 3.69 13.42 -4.71
C THR A 337 4.34 14.64 -4.04
N LEU A 338 4.30 14.67 -2.70
CA LEU A 338 4.71 15.78 -1.87
C LEU A 338 6.10 15.54 -1.29
N ARG A 339 6.78 16.64 -0.95
CA ARG A 339 8.00 16.63 -0.13
C ARG A 339 7.67 17.04 1.29
N THR A 340 8.52 16.65 2.23
CA THR A 340 8.51 17.22 3.58
C THR A 340 8.77 18.72 3.52
N ALA A 341 8.11 19.47 4.41
CA ALA A 341 8.38 20.89 4.61
C ALA A 341 9.89 21.13 4.85
N PRO A 342 10.46 22.22 4.30
CA PRO A 342 11.89 22.52 4.40
C PRO A 342 12.32 23.02 5.77
#